data_AF-A0A815THR7-F1
#
_entry.id   AF-A0A815THR7-F1
#
_cell.length_a   1.000
_cell.length_b   1.000
_cell.length_c   1.000
_cell.angle_alpha   90.00
_cell.angle_beta   90.00
_cell.angle_gamma   90.00
#
_symmetry.space_group_name_H-M   'P 1'
#
loop_
_entity.id
_entity.type
_entity.pdbx_description
1 polymer ?
#
loop_
_entity_poly.entity_id
_entity_poly.type
_entity_poly.pdbx_seq_one_letter_code
_entity_poly.pdbx_strand_id
1 'polypeptide(L)'
;MPRYEISDITKERILQFLQKGYSQFRIVNILKLDGISISQSSVSNIKRSIGRQKTSKSKIKICRGKPSETTSNINKVIAKTDVADPPTQ
;
A
#
# COMPACT_ATOMS: atom_id res chain seq x y z
N MET A 1 14.36 -25.01 5.88
CA MET A 1 13.35 -25.15 4.81
C MET A 1 13.67 -24.16 3.69
N PRO A 2 14.25 -24.60 2.56
CA PRO A 2 14.50 -23.71 1.43
C PRO A 2 13.17 -23.27 0.80
N ARG A 3 13.01 -21.96 0.55
CA ARG A 3 11.88 -21.43 -0.20
C ARG A 3 12.25 -21.57 -1.68
N TYR A 4 11.47 -22.33 -2.44
CA TYR A 4 11.60 -22.33 -3.90
C TYR A 4 11.33 -20.91 -4.40
N GLU A 5 12.36 -20.27 -4.96
CA GLU A 5 12.20 -18.98 -5.59
C GLU A 5 11.62 -19.16 -6.99
N ILE A 6 10.54 -18.42 -7.26
CA ILE A 6 9.94 -18.36 -8.59
C ILE A 6 10.88 -17.52 -9.46
N SER A 7 11.19 -18.00 -10.66
CA SER A 7 12.02 -17.26 -11.62
C SER A 7 11.40 -15.92 -11.98
N ASP A 8 12.23 -14.90 -12.22
CA ASP A 8 11.74 -13.55 -12.51
C ASP A 8 10.92 -13.48 -13.81
N ILE A 9 11.29 -14.29 -14.81
CA ILE A 9 10.51 -14.45 -16.05
C ILE A 9 9.07 -14.90 -15.74
N THR A 10 8.92 -15.88 -14.82
CA THR A 10 7.59 -16.37 -14.43
C THR A 10 6.82 -15.29 -13.67
N LYS A 11 7.49 -14.51 -12.80
CA LYS A 11 6.85 -13.38 -12.08
C LYS A 11 6.37 -12.31 -13.05
N GLU A 12 7.16 -11.95 -14.06
CA GLU A 12 6.77 -10.98 -15.10
C GLU A 12 5.58 -11.47 -15.91
N ARG A 13 5.57 -12.75 -16.30
CA ARG A 13 4.45 -13.34 -17.04
C ARG A 13 3.16 -13.31 -16.21
N ILE A 14 3.24 -13.63 -14.91
CA ILE A 14 2.13 -13.50 -13.97
C ILE A 14 1.66 -12.04 -13.87
N LEU A 15 2.58 -11.08 -13.81
CA LEU A 15 2.27 -9.65 -13.77
C LEU A 15 1.48 -9.22 -15.02
N GLN A 16 1.92 -9.62 -16.20
CA GLN A 16 1.24 -9.31 -17.45
C GLN A 16 -0.19 -9.87 -17.47
N PHE A 17 -0.40 -11.10 -17.00
CA PHE A 17 -1.75 -11.66 -16.92
C PHE A 17 -2.62 -10.93 -15.89
N LEU A 18 -2.06 -10.53 -14.75
CA LEU A 18 -2.79 -9.74 -13.75
C LEU A 18 -3.21 -8.36 -14.30
N GLN A 19 -2.34 -7.70 -15.08
CA GLN A 19 -2.65 -6.43 -15.73
C GLN A 19 -3.75 -6.56 -16.78
N LYS A 20 -3.78 -7.69 -17.49
CA LYS A 20 -4.86 -8.03 -18.44
C LYS A 20 -6.16 -8.48 -17.76
N GLY A 21 -6.24 -8.50 -16.43
CA GLY A 21 -7.45 -8.83 -15.69
C GLY A 21 -7.76 -10.33 -15.57
N TYR A 22 -6.80 -11.21 -15.82
CA TYR A 22 -7.01 -12.66 -15.66
C TYR A 22 -7.20 -13.02 -14.19
N SER A 23 -8.14 -13.93 -13.91
CA SER A 23 -8.33 -14.50 -12.57
C SER A 23 -7.14 -15.36 -12.16
N GLN A 24 -6.88 -15.47 -10.86
CA GLN A 24 -5.75 -16.27 -10.34
C GLN A 24 -5.83 -17.73 -10.77
N PHE A 25 -7.04 -18.31 -10.79
CA PHE A 25 -7.28 -19.66 -11.29
C PHE A 25 -6.89 -19.81 -12.76
N ARG A 26 -7.28 -18.84 -13.60
CA ARG A 26 -6.95 -18.86 -15.03
C ARG A 26 -5.45 -18.72 -15.27
N ILE A 27 -4.76 -17.88 -14.48
CA ILE A 27 -3.30 -17.71 -14.54
C ILE A 27 -2.59 -19.03 -14.21
N VAL A 28 -3.00 -19.71 -13.13
CA VAL A 28 -2.42 -21.00 -12.75
C VAL A 28 -2.62 -22.05 -13.84
N ASN A 29 -3.81 -22.13 -14.45
CA ASN A 29 -4.05 -23.09 -15.52
C ASN A 29 -3.21 -22.81 -16.76
N ILE A 30 -3.07 -21.53 -17.17
CA ILE A 30 -2.22 -21.17 -18.32
C ILE A 30 -0.77 -21.56 -18.05
N LEU A 31 -0.23 -21.22 -16.88
CA LEU A 31 1.15 -21.54 -16.53
C LEU A 31 1.38 -23.05 -16.40
N LYS A 32 0.38 -23.80 -15.91
CA LYS A 32 0.42 -25.25 -15.87
C LYS A 32 0.49 -25.87 -17.27
N LEU A 33 -0.20 -25.29 -18.26
CA LEU A 33 -0.11 -25.70 -19.66
C LEU A 33 1.28 -25.41 -20.25
N ASP A 34 1.94 -24.33 -19.81
CA ASP A 34 3.31 -24.00 -20.18
C ASP A 34 4.37 -24.89 -19.45
N GLY A 35 3.94 -25.89 -18.67
CA GLY A 35 4.84 -26.75 -17.89
C GLY A 35 5.33 -26.15 -16.57
N ILE A 36 4.80 -24.98 -16.17
CA ILE A 36 5.18 -24.27 -14.96
C ILE A 36 4.18 -24.60 -13.84
N SER A 37 4.63 -25.34 -12.83
CA SER A 37 3.83 -25.64 -11.64
C SER A 37 3.87 -24.49 -10.63
N ILE A 38 2.73 -23.83 -10.44
CA ILE A 38 2.58 -22.73 -9.48
C ILE A 38 1.24 -22.83 -8.76
N SER A 39 1.26 -22.53 -7.45
CA SER A 39 0.04 -22.43 -6.65
C SER A 39 -0.67 -21.08 -6.79
N GLN A 40 -1.98 -21.06 -6.56
CA GLN A 40 -2.74 -19.81 -6.45
C GLN A 40 -2.21 -18.90 -5.33
N SER A 41 -1.70 -19.48 -4.24
CA SER A 41 -1.09 -18.73 -3.14
C SER A 41 0.13 -17.93 -3.58
N SER A 42 0.95 -18.49 -4.48
CA SER A 42 2.09 -17.79 -5.08
C SER A 42 1.67 -16.63 -5.98
N VAL A 43 0.65 -16.82 -6.83
CA VAL A 43 0.07 -15.72 -7.63
C VAL A 43 -0.49 -14.62 -6.72
N SER A 44 -1.15 -14.99 -5.63
CA SER A 44 -1.69 -14.06 -4.63
C SER A 44 -0.57 -13.28 -3.90
N ASN A 45 0.55 -13.93 -3.57
CA ASN A 45 1.73 -13.28 -3.01
C ASN A 45 2.33 -12.25 -3.97
N ILE A 46 2.47 -12.60 -5.25
CA ILE A 46 2.96 -11.67 -6.29
C ILE A 46 2.02 -10.47 -6.41
N LYS A 47 0.70 -10.71 -6.52
CA LYS A 47 -0.32 -9.64 -6.54
C LYS A 47 -0.20 -8.69 -5.33
N ARG A 48 -0.02 -9.24 -4.12
CA ARG A 48 0.17 -8.45 -2.90
C ARG A 48 1.48 -7.66 -2.90
N SER A 49 2.57 -8.23 -3.41
CA SER A 49 3.86 -7.55 -3.51
C SER A 49 3.75 -6.26 -4.35
N ILE A 50 3.05 -6.33 -5.48
CA ILE A 50 2.80 -5.18 -6.37
C ILE A 50 1.94 -4.12 -5.66
N GLY A 51 0.86 -4.54 -4.99
CA GLY A 51 -0.01 -3.62 -4.24
C GLY A 51 0.73 -2.92 -3.08
N ARG A 52 1.66 -3.63 -2.43
CA ARG A 52 2.54 -3.07 -1.38
C ARG A 52 3.56 -2.08 -1.94
N GLN A 53 4.11 -2.32 -3.12
CA GLN A 53 5.02 -1.36 -3.77
C GLN A 53 4.31 -0.04 -4.10
N LYS A 54 3.07 -0.09 -4.62
CA LYS A 54 2.27 1.12 -4.90
C LYS A 54 1.99 1.96 -3.64
N THR A 55 1.80 1.30 -2.50
CA THR A 55 1.57 1.95 -1.21
C THR A 55 2.86 2.33 -0.45
N SER A 56 4.03 1.91 -0.94
CA SER A 56 5.31 2.16 -0.27
C SER A 56 5.89 3.56 -0.47
N LYS A 57 5.41 4.34 -1.45
CA LYS A 57 5.85 5.73 -1.67
C LYS A 57 5.40 6.70 -0.56
N SER A 58 4.54 6.27 0.37
CA SER A 58 4.05 7.12 1.46
C SER A 58 3.75 6.30 2.72
N LYS A 59 4.79 5.72 3.32
CA LYS A 59 4.69 5.41 4.75
C LYS A 59 4.93 6.68 5.55
N ILE A 60 3.88 7.49 5.73
CA ILE A 60 3.82 8.39 6.89
C ILE A 60 3.93 7.47 8.11
N LYS A 61 5.04 7.59 8.85
CA LYS A 61 5.18 6.94 10.15
C LYS A 61 4.16 7.58 11.09
N ILE A 62 2.95 7.01 11.18
CA ILE A 62 2.08 7.30 12.31
C ILE A 62 2.65 6.49 13.47
N CYS A 63 3.62 7.06 14.16
CA CYS A 63 4.00 6.60 15.49
C CYS A 63 2.78 6.80 16.37
N ARG A 64 1.99 5.74 16.59
CA ARG A 64 0.99 5.72 17.65
C ARG A 64 1.76 5.70 18.97
N GLY A 65 2.14 6.89 19.45
CA GLY A 65 2.47 7.09 20.86
C GLY A 65 1.27 6.64 21.67
N LYS A 66 1.52 5.92 22.77
CA LYS A 66 0.48 5.53 23.73
C LYS A 66 -0.31 6.79 24.14
N PRO A 67 -1.65 6.70 24.31
CA PRO A 67 -2.39 7.82 24.89
C PRO A 67 -1.92 7.94 26.35
N SER A 68 -1.06 8.91 26.63
CA SER A 68 -0.78 9.28 28.01
C SER A 68 -1.94 10.12 28.48
N GLU A 69 -2.71 9.56 29.40
CA GLU A 69 -3.56 10.34 30.28
C GLU A 69 -2.71 11.40 31.01
N THR A 70 -3.40 12.44 31.49
CA THR A 70 -3.02 13.43 32.52
C THR A 70 -3.06 14.91 32.07
N THR A 71 -4.27 15.46 32.20
CA THR A 71 -4.67 16.70 32.89
C THR A 71 -4.11 18.08 32.52
N SER A 72 -5.07 18.96 32.20
CA SER A 72 -5.31 20.29 32.80
C SER A 72 -4.41 21.49 32.46
N ASN A 73 -5.12 22.58 32.11
CA ASN A 73 -4.75 24.00 32.22
C ASN A 73 -3.66 24.56 31.30
N ILE A 74 -4.08 25.21 30.21
CA ILE A 74 -3.67 26.59 29.95
C ILE A 74 -4.90 27.40 29.51
N ASN A 75 -5.40 28.19 30.46
CA ASN A 75 -6.34 29.29 30.27
C ASN A 75 -5.70 30.43 29.46
N LYS A 76 -6.54 31.13 28.69
CA LYS A 76 -6.47 32.57 28.35
C LYS A 76 -5.13 33.12 27.85
N VAL A 77 -5.02 33.43 26.55
CA VAL A 77 -4.69 34.79 26.05
C VAL A 77 -5.10 34.85 24.55
N ILE A 78 -6.34 35.19 24.25
CA ILE A 78 -6.65 35.84 22.96
C ILE A 78 -6.69 37.33 23.30
N ALA A 79 -5.51 37.92 23.39
CA ALA A 79 -5.37 39.37 23.45
C ALA A 79 -5.58 39.90 22.03
N LYS A 80 -6.44 40.91 21.98
CA LYS A 80 -6.91 41.62 20.80
C LYS A 80 -5.73 42.12 19.95
N THR A 81 -5.84 41.95 18.64
CA THR A 81 -5.24 42.89 17.69
C THR A 81 -6.36 43.44 16.82
N ASP A 82 -6.59 44.71 17.10
CA ASP A 82 -7.43 45.69 16.43
C ASP A 82 -6.79 46.11 15.08
N VAL A 83 -7.57 46.79 14.24
CA VAL A 83 -7.14 47.58 13.06
C VAL A 83 -6.79 46.78 11.78
N ALA A 84 -7.33 47.01 10.57
CA ALA A 84 -8.42 47.84 10.03
C ALA A 84 -8.74 47.36 8.59
N ASP A 85 -10.00 47.46 8.16
CA ASP A 85 -10.43 47.52 6.74
C ASP A 85 -10.00 48.91 6.18
N PRO A 86 -9.69 49.15 4.88
CA PRO A 86 -10.59 48.98 3.70
C PRO A 86 -9.81 48.89 2.33
N PRO A 87 -10.30 49.38 1.16
CA PRO A 87 -11.62 49.32 0.54
C PRO A 87 -11.62 48.52 -0.79
N THR A 88 -12.81 48.06 -1.17
CA THR A 88 -13.18 47.60 -2.51
C THR A 88 -13.12 48.75 -3.53
N GLN A 89 -12.62 48.46 -4.74
CA GLN A 89 -12.98 49.18 -5.97
C GLN A 89 -13.42 48.17 -7.04
#